data_AF-A0A8D5ZAW9-F1
#
_entry.id   AF-A0A8D5ZAW9-F1
#
_cell.length_a   1.000
_cell.length_b   1.000
_cell.length_c   1.000
_cell.angle_alpha   90.00
_cell.angle_beta   90.00
_cell.angle_gamma   90.00
#
_symmetry.space_group_name_H-M   'P 1'
#
loop_
_entity.id
_entity.type
_entity.pdbx_description
1 polymer ?
#
loop_
_entity_poly.entity_id
_entity_poly.type
_entity_poly.pdbx_seq_one_letter_code
_entity_poly.pdbx_strand_id
1 'polypeptide(L)'
;MSLGFTVITGILTVVLSGFAAIFSIITFIKNERDVTYSDIDSAYMEVLKLGIEYPKFRDPAYTRNYKVAFKDPQERLQYETYAYIVWNLCETIYDRNDKVLFETWEPVIIAENKLHRAWLEEPENHHKFKRRFLEFVRSKYPYEK
;
A
#
# COMPACT_ATOMS: atom_id res chain seq x y z
N MET A 1 18.19 5.45 -57.29
CA MET A 1 17.59 4.70 -56.16
C MET A 1 16.20 4.26 -56.63
N SER A 2 15.92 2.96 -56.74
CA SER A 2 14.67 2.49 -57.36
C SER A 2 13.49 2.68 -56.39
N LEU A 3 12.30 2.97 -56.93
CA LEU A 3 11.06 3.16 -56.17
C LEU A 3 10.79 2.02 -55.17
N GLY A 4 11.15 0.78 -55.54
CA GLY A 4 11.02 -0.39 -54.67
C GLY A 4 11.89 -0.35 -53.42
N PHE A 5 13.08 0.25 -53.48
CA PHE A 5 13.96 0.39 -52.31
C PHE A 5 13.33 1.31 -51.26
N THR A 6 12.76 2.45 -51.67
CA THR A 6 12.09 3.41 -50.77
C THR A 6 10.84 2.83 -50.12
N VAL A 7 10.07 2.02 -50.85
CA VAL A 7 8.88 1.35 -50.30
C VAL A 7 9.27 0.30 -49.26
N ILE A 8 10.31 -0.50 -49.54
CA ILE A 8 10.82 -1.52 -48.60
C ILE A 8 11.35 -0.87 -47.32
N THR A 9 12.14 0.21 -47.43
CA THR A 9 12.64 0.91 -46.24
C THR A 9 11.52 1.55 -45.43
N GLY A 10 10.51 2.13 -46.09
CA GLY A 10 9.33 2.69 -45.43
C GLY A 10 8.55 1.65 -44.62
N ILE A 11 8.30 0.47 -45.19
CA ILE A 11 7.63 -0.64 -44.49
C ILE A 11 8.46 -1.10 -43.29
N LEU A 12 9.78 -1.26 -43.47
CA LEU A 12 10.70 -1.63 -42.39
C LEU A 12 10.68 -0.62 -41.24
N THR A 13 10.70 0.68 -41.54
CA THR A 13 10.62 1.72 -40.51
C THR A 13 9.32 1.64 -39.72
N VAL A 14 8.17 1.49 -40.39
CA VAL A 14 6.87 1.38 -39.71
C VAL A 14 6.82 0.17 -38.78
N VAL A 15 7.32 -0.98 -39.24
CA VAL A 15 7.38 -2.20 -38.43
C VAL A 15 8.27 -2.00 -37.21
N LEU A 16 9.47 -1.43 -37.39
CA LEU A 16 10.42 -1.17 -36.31
C LEU A 16 9.85 -0.20 -35.26
N SER A 17 9.20 0.88 -35.72
CA SER A 17 8.53 1.85 -34.84
C SER A 17 7.38 1.22 -34.05
N GLY A 18 6.62 0.31 -34.67
CA GLY A 18 5.59 -0.46 -33.97
C GLY A 18 6.16 -1.31 -32.84
N PHE A 19 7.25 -2.04 -33.09
CA PHE A 19 7.95 -2.81 -32.05
C PHE A 19 8.52 -1.92 -30.94
N ALA A 20 9.12 -0.79 -31.29
CA ALA A 20 9.66 0.17 -30.32
C ALA A 20 8.56 0.74 -29.41
N ALA A 21 7.40 1.07 -29.97
CA ALA A 21 6.25 1.55 -29.20
C ALA A 21 5.73 0.49 -28.21
N ILE A 22 5.60 -0.77 -28.66
CA ILE A 22 5.19 -1.88 -27.80
C ILE A 22 6.21 -2.10 -26.67
N PHE A 23 7.50 -2.14 -27.01
CA PHE A 23 8.56 -2.31 -26.02
C PHE A 23 8.59 -1.17 -25.00
N SER A 24 8.37 0.07 -25.45
CA SER A 24 8.27 1.25 -24.58
C SER A 24 7.09 1.14 -23.62
N ILE A 25 5.90 0.76 -24.10
CA ILE A 25 4.71 0.56 -23.26
C ILE A 25 4.96 -0.54 -22.21
N ILE A 26 5.53 -1.67 -22.61
CA ILE A 26 5.84 -2.79 -21.68
C ILE A 26 6.84 -2.33 -20.61
N THR A 27 7.90 -1.62 -21.02
CA THR A 27 8.94 -1.12 -20.11
C THR A 27 8.35 -0.09 -19.13
N PHE A 28 7.50 0.80 -19.61
CA PHE A 28 6.82 1.80 -18.79
C PHE A 28 5.92 1.15 -17.73
N ILE A 29 5.09 0.17 -18.12
CA ILE A 29 4.23 -0.57 -17.19
C ILE A 29 5.05 -1.30 -16.13
N LYS A 30 6.17 -1.92 -16.52
CA LYS A 30 7.06 -2.60 -15.57
C LYS A 30 7.71 -1.62 -14.60
N ASN A 31 8.22 -0.49 -15.11
CA ASN A 31 8.86 0.53 -14.29
C ASN A 31 7.89 1.13 -13.26
N GLU A 32 6.65 1.45 -13.66
CA GLU A 32 5.59 1.92 -12.74
C GLU A 32 5.32 0.93 -11.60
N ARG A 33 5.30 -0.38 -11.90
CA ARG A 33 5.14 -1.43 -10.89
C ARG A 33 6.32 -1.50 -9.93
N ASP A 34 7.55 -1.48 -10.47
CA ASP A 34 8.77 -1.57 -9.66
C ASP A 34 8.92 -0.36 -8.73
N VAL A 35 8.66 0.86 -9.23
CA VAL A 35 8.66 2.09 -8.44
C VAL A 35 7.59 2.02 -7.34
N THR A 36 6.36 1.64 -7.70
CA THR A 36 5.26 1.52 -6.73
C THR A 36 5.58 0.52 -5.62
N TYR A 37 6.22 -0.61 -5.96
CA TYR A 37 6.64 -1.60 -4.98
C TYR A 37 7.68 -1.02 -4.02
N SER A 38 8.70 -0.35 -4.57
CA SER A 38 9.78 0.28 -3.80
C SER A 38 9.25 1.35 -2.82
N ASP A 39 8.23 2.10 -3.22
CA ASP A 39 7.62 3.14 -2.39
C ASP A 39 6.89 2.55 -1.17
N ILE A 40 6.11 1.48 -1.38
CA ILE A 40 5.38 0.81 -0.30
C ILE A 40 6.35 0.12 0.65
N ASP A 41 7.40 -0.52 0.12
CA ASP A 41 8.45 -1.15 0.92
C ASP A 41 9.16 -0.14 1.84
N SER A 42 9.56 1.00 1.26
CA SER A 42 10.20 2.08 2.01
C SER A 42 9.28 2.65 3.09
N ALA A 43 8.00 2.88 2.76
CA ALA A 43 7.03 3.38 3.73
C ALA A 43 6.77 2.37 4.87
N TYR A 44 6.71 1.07 4.56
CA TYR A 44 6.54 0.05 5.58
C TYR A 44 7.78 -0.10 6.47
N MET A 45 8.98 0.03 5.90
CA MET A 45 10.22 0.04 6.68
C MET A 45 10.22 1.17 7.72
N GLU A 46 9.75 2.37 7.37
CA GLU A 46 9.62 3.47 8.33
C GLU A 46 8.58 3.18 9.43
N VAL A 47 7.44 2.57 9.07
CA VAL A 47 6.45 2.06 10.05
C VAL A 47 7.08 1.06 11.02
N LEU A 48 7.93 0.15 10.54
CA LEU A 48 8.60 -0.84 11.37
C LEU A 48 9.68 -0.21 12.27
N LYS A 49 10.45 0.75 11.76
CA LYS A 49 11.43 1.51 12.56
C LYS A 49 10.77 2.26 13.71
N LEU A 50 9.66 2.93 13.45
CA LEU A 50 8.85 3.56 14.51
C LEU A 50 8.33 2.52 15.51
N GLY A 51 7.93 1.34 15.04
CA GLY A 51 7.54 0.23 15.93
C GLY A 51 8.69 -0.29 16.81
N ILE A 52 9.94 -0.22 16.33
CA ILE A 52 11.13 -0.56 17.12
C ILE A 52 11.43 0.54 18.15
N GLU A 53 11.30 1.82 17.78
CA GLU A 53 11.50 2.96 18.68
C GLU A 53 10.43 3.02 19.78
N TYR A 54 9.19 2.66 19.44
CA TYR A 54 8.03 2.62 20.35
C TYR A 54 7.41 1.21 20.42
N PRO A 55 8.04 0.23 21.09
CA PRO A 55 7.59 -1.17 21.09
C PRO A 55 6.14 -1.36 21.55
N LYS A 56 5.64 -0.50 22.45
CA LYS A 56 4.24 -0.53 22.90
C LYS A 56 3.24 -0.34 21.75
N PHE A 57 3.62 0.33 20.67
CA PHE A 57 2.76 0.50 19.50
C PHE A 57 2.61 -0.80 18.71
N ARG A 58 3.46 -1.80 18.95
CA ARG A 58 3.39 -3.14 18.34
C ARG A 58 2.87 -4.21 19.31
N ASP A 59 2.54 -3.83 20.54
CA ASP A 59 2.12 -4.77 21.59
C ASP A 59 0.59 -4.90 21.62
N PRO A 60 0.00 -6.09 21.37
CA PRO A 60 -1.44 -6.33 21.49
C PRO A 60 -2.02 -5.91 22.85
N ALA A 61 -1.26 -6.03 23.95
CA ALA A 61 -1.73 -5.66 25.28
C ALA A 61 -2.00 -4.16 25.42
N TYR A 62 -1.30 -3.33 24.63
CA TYR A 62 -1.51 -1.89 24.58
C TYR A 62 -2.49 -1.50 23.48
N THR A 63 -2.30 -2.00 22.27
CA THR A 63 -3.00 -1.55 21.07
C THR A 63 -4.49 -1.90 21.05
N ARG A 64 -4.89 -3.06 21.61
CA ARG A 64 -6.30 -3.49 21.66
C ARG A 64 -7.18 -2.66 22.58
N ASN A 65 -6.60 -2.06 23.62
CA ASN A 65 -7.30 -1.19 24.56
C ASN A 65 -6.55 0.13 24.76
N TYR A 66 -6.13 0.73 23.64
CA TYR A 66 -5.20 1.85 23.61
C TYR A 66 -5.66 3.07 24.41
N LYS A 67 -6.98 3.32 24.49
CA LYS A 67 -7.55 4.44 25.26
C LYS A 67 -7.26 4.32 26.77
N VAL A 68 -7.10 3.11 27.28
CA VAL A 68 -6.82 2.82 28.70
C VAL A 68 -5.35 2.47 28.93
N ALA A 69 -4.72 1.75 27.99
CA ALA A 69 -3.34 1.30 28.11
C ALA A 69 -2.33 2.45 28.03
N PHE A 70 -2.56 3.42 27.13
CA PHE A 70 -1.76 4.64 27.05
C PHE A 70 -2.34 5.71 27.97
N LYS A 71 -1.84 5.73 29.21
CA LYS A 71 -2.32 6.64 30.27
C LYS A 71 -1.90 8.09 30.04
N ASP A 72 -0.71 8.29 29.47
CA ASP A 72 -0.23 9.61 29.09
C ASP A 72 -0.94 10.06 27.79
N PRO A 73 -1.65 11.20 27.80
CA PRO A 73 -2.28 11.74 26.60
C PRO A 73 -1.30 11.97 25.43
N GLN A 74 -0.04 12.31 25.70
CA GLN A 74 0.95 12.49 24.64
C GLN A 74 1.34 11.16 24.00
N GLU A 75 1.65 10.14 24.82
CA GLU A 75 1.95 8.79 24.34
C GLU A 75 0.77 8.19 23.56
N ARG A 76 -0.47 8.44 24.02
CA ARG A 76 -1.68 8.03 23.30
C ARG A 76 -1.78 8.70 21.93
N LEU A 77 -1.54 10.01 21.85
CA LEU A 77 -1.56 10.74 20.58
C LEU A 77 -0.49 10.22 19.61
N GLN A 78 0.70 9.88 20.11
CA GLN A 78 1.75 9.25 19.30
C GLN A 78 1.29 7.90 18.75
N TYR A 79 0.68 7.05 19.58
CA TYR A 79 0.10 5.78 19.12
C TYR A 79 -1.01 5.99 18.09
N GLU A 80 -1.94 6.92 18.33
CA GLU A 80 -3.03 7.19 17.39
C GLU A 80 -2.50 7.69 16.03
N THR A 81 -1.43 8.48 16.06
CA THR A 81 -0.72 8.93 14.85
C THR A 81 -0.06 7.76 14.14
N TYR A 82 0.60 6.88 14.90
CA TYR A 82 1.20 5.66 14.38
C TYR A 82 0.16 4.75 13.71
N ALA A 83 -0.95 4.44 14.40
CA ALA A 83 -2.04 3.63 13.87
C ALA A 83 -2.64 4.25 12.59
N TYR A 84 -2.72 5.59 12.53
CA TYR A 84 -3.17 6.29 11.33
C TYR A 84 -2.21 6.10 10.14
N ILE A 85 -0.89 6.17 10.36
CA ILE A 85 0.11 5.89 9.31
C ILE A 85 -0.03 4.46 8.80
N VAL A 86 -0.16 3.48 9.71
CA VAL A 86 -0.31 2.07 9.35
C VAL A 86 -1.55 1.84 8.49
N TRP A 87 -2.70 2.40 8.88
CA TRP A 87 -3.93 2.22 8.12
C TRP A 87 -3.92 2.97 6.78
N ASN A 88 -3.24 4.12 6.68
CA ASN A 88 -3.02 4.80 5.38
C ASN A 88 -2.20 3.93 4.43
N LEU A 89 -1.16 3.26 4.93
CA LEU A 89 -0.38 2.33 4.14
C LEU A 89 -1.26 1.17 3.65
N CYS A 90 -2.08 0.59 4.53
CA CYS A 90 -3.03 -0.46 4.17
C CYS A 90 -4.06 0.00 3.11
N GLU A 91 -4.60 1.22 3.25
CA GLU A 91 -5.50 1.80 2.24
C GLU A 91 -4.77 2.05 0.91
N THR A 92 -3.52 2.48 0.96
CA THR A 92 -2.68 2.66 -0.24
C THR A 92 -2.50 1.35 -0.97
N ILE A 93 -2.13 0.27 -0.26
CA ILE A 93 -2.01 -1.09 -0.85
C ILE A 93 -3.34 -1.50 -1.50
N TYR A 94 -4.47 -1.26 -0.82
CA TYR A 94 -5.81 -1.56 -1.35
C TYR A 94 -6.13 -0.75 -2.62
N ASP A 95 -5.89 0.56 -2.61
CA ASP A 95 -6.24 1.46 -3.72
C ASP A 95 -5.40 1.21 -4.99
N ARG A 96 -4.20 0.62 -4.88
CA ARG A 96 -3.39 0.25 -6.06
C ARG A 96 -4.08 -0.76 -6.97
N ASN A 97 -4.99 -1.58 -6.44
CA ASN A 97 -5.78 -2.56 -7.20
C ASN A 97 -4.94 -3.48 -8.13
N ASP A 98 -3.68 -3.73 -7.74
CA ASP A 98 -2.77 -4.66 -8.42
C ASP A 98 -2.77 -5.98 -7.64
N LYS A 99 -3.15 -7.08 -8.31
CA LYS A 99 -3.32 -8.40 -7.66
C LYS A 99 -2.00 -8.98 -7.14
N VAL A 100 -0.91 -8.79 -7.88
CA VAL A 100 0.40 -9.36 -7.53
C VAL A 100 0.99 -8.60 -6.34
N LEU A 101 0.87 -7.27 -6.38
CA LEU A 101 1.22 -6.43 -5.25
C LEU A 101 0.38 -6.82 -4.03
N PHE A 102 -0.93 -6.95 -4.20
CA PHE A 102 -1.83 -7.29 -3.11
C PHE A 102 -1.51 -8.65 -2.48
N GLU A 103 -1.20 -9.69 -3.26
CA GLU A 103 -0.77 -11.00 -2.75
C GLU A 103 0.48 -10.90 -1.86
N THR A 104 1.42 -10.02 -2.23
CA THR A 104 2.64 -9.80 -1.45
C THR A 104 2.36 -9.06 -0.14
N TRP A 105 1.43 -8.12 -0.15
CA TRP A 105 1.18 -7.19 0.96
C TRP A 105 -0.02 -7.57 1.85
N GLU A 106 -0.85 -8.53 1.44
CA GLU A 106 -1.96 -9.04 2.24
C GLU A 106 -1.52 -9.54 3.64
N PRO A 107 -0.40 -10.27 3.80
CA PRO A 107 0.09 -10.66 5.12
C PRO A 107 0.35 -9.46 6.05
N VAL A 108 0.81 -8.33 5.50
CA VAL A 108 1.00 -7.09 6.26
C VAL A 108 -0.36 -6.56 6.71
N ILE A 109 -1.34 -6.45 5.82
CA ILE A 109 -2.70 -6.00 6.18
C ILE A 109 -3.29 -6.87 7.30
N ILE A 110 -3.09 -8.20 7.24
CA ILE A 110 -3.55 -9.13 8.27
C ILE A 110 -2.87 -8.86 9.62
N ALA A 111 -1.54 -8.71 9.62
CA ALA A 111 -0.76 -8.45 10.84
C ALA A 111 -1.15 -7.10 11.47
N GLU A 112 -1.26 -6.06 10.66
CA GLU A 112 -1.60 -4.72 11.10
C GLU A 112 -3.05 -4.61 11.56
N ASN A 113 -3.97 -5.35 10.93
CA ASN A 113 -5.34 -5.49 11.42
C ASN A 113 -5.36 -6.08 12.85
N LYS A 114 -4.60 -7.13 13.14
CA LYS A 114 -4.60 -7.75 14.49
C LYS A 114 -4.16 -6.80 15.60
N LEU A 115 -3.35 -5.79 15.28
CA LEU A 115 -2.83 -4.82 16.24
C LEU A 115 -3.71 -3.57 16.31
N HIS A 116 -4.03 -2.98 15.15
CA HIS A 116 -4.56 -1.62 15.09
C HIS A 116 -6.05 -1.53 14.82
N ARG A 117 -6.75 -2.67 14.77
CA ARG A 117 -8.19 -2.71 14.48
C ARG A 117 -9.05 -1.99 15.50
N ALA A 118 -8.67 -2.03 16.78
CA ALA A 118 -9.38 -1.31 17.84
C ALA A 118 -9.45 0.20 17.54
N TRP A 119 -8.34 0.80 17.09
CA TRP A 119 -8.30 2.20 16.69
C TRP A 119 -9.15 2.49 15.44
N LEU A 120 -9.12 1.61 14.45
CA LEU A 120 -9.88 1.80 13.20
C LEU A 120 -11.40 1.78 13.42
N GLU A 121 -11.89 0.95 14.34
CA GLU A 121 -13.32 0.79 14.63
C GLU A 121 -13.90 1.90 15.52
N GLU A 122 -13.07 2.83 16.01
CA GLU A 122 -13.57 4.02 16.69
C GLU A 122 -14.27 4.94 15.68
N PRO A 123 -15.53 5.34 15.93
CA PRO A 123 -16.30 6.15 14.98
C PRO A 123 -15.62 7.46 14.57
N GLU A 124 -14.83 8.04 15.46
CA GLU A 124 -14.04 9.25 15.23
C GLU A 124 -12.97 9.08 14.14
N ASN A 125 -12.54 7.85 13.83
CA ASN A 125 -11.52 7.58 12.83
C ASN A 125 -12.08 7.19 11.45
N HIS A 126 -13.37 6.85 11.34
CA HIS A 126 -13.95 6.37 10.08
C HIS A 126 -13.88 7.38 8.93
N HIS A 127 -14.02 8.68 9.22
CA HIS A 127 -13.98 9.74 8.20
C HIS A 127 -12.61 9.90 7.54
N LYS A 128 -11.55 9.32 8.14
CA LYS A 128 -10.18 9.39 7.65
C LYS A 128 -9.90 8.43 6.48
N PHE A 129 -10.82 7.49 6.22
CA PHE A 129 -10.65 6.45 5.20
C PHE A 129 -11.86 6.39 4.27
N LYS A 130 -11.64 5.85 3.06
CA LYS A 130 -12.73 5.63 2.12
C LYS A 130 -13.65 4.52 2.66
N ARG A 131 -14.96 4.72 2.53
CA ARG A 131 -15.98 3.74 2.93
C ARG A 131 -15.72 2.34 2.36
N ARG A 132 -15.34 2.26 1.08
CA ARG A 132 -15.00 1.00 0.40
C ARG A 132 -13.84 0.25 1.06
N PHE A 133 -12.85 0.96 1.59
CA PHE A 133 -11.72 0.35 2.28
C PHE A 133 -12.17 -0.20 3.64
N LEU A 134 -12.94 0.56 4.41
CA LEU A 134 -13.49 0.11 5.68
C LEU A 134 -14.37 -1.16 5.52
N GLU A 135 -15.23 -1.19 4.49
CA GLU A 135 -16.05 -2.35 4.13
C GLU A 135 -15.19 -3.55 3.72
N PHE A 136 -14.15 -3.32 2.93
CA PHE A 136 -13.18 -4.35 2.57
C PHE A 136 -12.51 -4.96 3.81
N VAL A 137 -11.98 -4.13 4.72
CA VAL A 137 -11.32 -4.65 5.93
C VAL A 137 -12.32 -5.43 6.80
N ARG A 138 -13.53 -4.90 7.01
CA ARG A 138 -14.58 -5.53 7.82
C ARG A 138 -15.06 -6.87 7.27
N SER A 139 -15.16 -6.98 5.95
CA SER A 139 -15.65 -8.19 5.30
C SER A 139 -14.57 -9.27 5.20
N LYS A 140 -13.32 -8.87 4.96
CA LYS A 140 -12.24 -9.81 4.65
C LYS A 140 -11.40 -10.21 5.87
N TYR A 141 -11.27 -9.33 6.86
CA TYR A 141 -10.42 -9.57 8.03
C TYR A 141 -11.25 -9.47 9.31
N PRO A 142 -11.52 -10.59 10.00
CA PRO A 142 -12.31 -10.58 11.22
C PRO A 142 -11.62 -9.77 12.32
N TYR A 143 -12.43 -9.08 13.12
CA TYR A 143 -11.93 -8.40 14.31
C TYR A 143 -11.89 -9.37 15.49
N GLU A 144 -10.68 -9.77 15.87
CA GLU A 144 -10.42 -10.53 17.09
C GLU A 144 -10.28 -9.52 18.25
N LYS A 145 -11.32 -9.37 19.06
CA LYS A 145 -11.30 -8.55 20.29
C LYS A 145 -10.43 -9.19 21.37
#